data_AF-A0A7C1R3T8-F1
#
_entry.id   AF-A0A7C1R3T8-F1
#
_cell.length_a   1.000
_cell.length_b   1.000
_cell.length_c   1.000
_cell.angle_alpha   90.00
_cell.angle_beta   90.00
_cell.angle_gamma   90.00
#
_symmetry.space_group_name_H-M   'P 1'
#
loop_
_entity.id
_entity.type
_entity.pdbx_description
1 polymer ?
#
loop_
_entity_poly.entity_id
_entity_poly.type
_entity_poly.pdbx_seq_one_letter_code
_entity_poly.pdbx_strand_id
1 'polypeptide(L)' 'MESVFYNDNEPYVCEWLRNLIAAGHLPEGEVDGRDIREVSPDDLKGYEQAHFFAGIGGWPYALKLAGWKGP' A
#
# COMPACT_ATOMS: atom_id res chain seq x y z
N MET A 1 2.43 -1.53 14.32
CA MET A 1 1.05 -1.27 13.86
C MET A 1 1.19 -1.04 12.39
N GLU A 2 0.70 -1.96 11.56
CA GLU A 2 0.79 -1.82 10.10
C GLU A 2 -0.11 -0.64 9.70
N SER A 3 0.52 0.44 9.24
CA SER A 3 -0.13 1.77 9.09
C SER A 3 -0.61 2.04 7.67
N VAL A 4 -0.32 1.13 6.73
CA VAL A 4 -0.55 1.35 5.30
C VAL A 4 -1.32 0.19 4.68
N PHE A 5 -2.34 0.53 3.90
CA PHE A 5 -3.10 -0.39 3.06
C PHE A 5 -2.68 -0.21 1.60
N TYR A 6 -2.25 -1.29 0.95
CA TYR A 6 -1.95 -1.31 -0.49
C TYR A 6 -3.00 -2.16 -1.19
N ASN A 7 -3.59 -1.66 -2.28
CA ASN A 7 -4.50 -2.43 -3.10
C ASN A 7 -4.08 -2.43 -4.56
N ASP A 8 -4.02 -3.63 -5.14
CA ASP A 8 -3.88 -3.86 -6.57
C ASP A 8 -4.52 -5.21 -6.91
N ASN A 9 -5.22 -5.34 -8.03
CA ASN A 9 -5.90 -6.58 -8.37
C ASN A 9 -5.08 -7.52 -9.26
N GLU A 10 -3.86 -7.11 -9.63
CA GLU A 10 -2.95 -7.94 -10.40
C GLU A 10 -2.05 -8.77 -9.44
N PRO A 11 -2.06 -10.11 -9.52
CA PRO A 11 -1.33 -10.97 -8.57
C PRO A 11 0.19 -10.79 -8.53
N TYR A 12 0.83 -10.57 -9.69
CA TYR A 12 2.26 -10.29 -9.78
C TYR A 12 2.60 -8.94 -9.12
N VAL A 13 1.75 -7.93 -9.29
CA VAL A 13 1.90 -6.63 -8.61
C VAL A 13 1.76 -6.79 -7.10
N CYS A 14 0.80 -7.60 -6.63
CA CYS A 14 0.66 -7.89 -5.21
C CYS A 14 1.95 -8.50 -4.62
N GLU A 15 2.50 -9.52 -5.27
CA GLU A 15 3.76 -10.14 -4.85
C GLU A 15 4.94 -9.16 -4.93
N TRP A 16 4.98 -8.31 -5.95
CA TRP A 16 5.99 -7.26 -6.06
C TRP A 16 5.95 -6.30 -4.87
N LEU A 17 4.76 -5.83 -4.47
CA LEU A 17 4.58 -4.97 -3.30
C LEU A 17 5.01 -5.68 -2.01
N ARG A 18 4.64 -6.94 -1.81
CA ARG A 18 5.08 -7.73 -0.64
C ARG A 18 6.60 -7.87 -0.60
N ASN A 19 7.25 -8.09 -1.74
CA ASN A 19 8.71 -8.16 -1.83
C ASN A 19 9.38 -6.82 -1.48
N LEU A 20 8.81 -5.69 -1.92
CA LEU A 20 9.33 -4.37 -1.58
C LEU A 20 9.15 -4.03 -0.10
N ILE A 21 8.04 -4.44 0.52
CA ILE A 21 7.82 -4.33 1.97
C ILE A 21 8.85 -5.18 2.71
N ALA A 22 9.02 -6.45 2.33
CA ALA A 22 9.99 -7.36 2.95
C ALA A 22 11.45 -6.85 2.82
N ALA A 23 11.77 -6.17 1.72
CA ALA A 23 13.07 -5.53 1.50
C ALA A 23 13.25 -4.18 2.22
N GLY A 24 12.21 -3.66 2.90
CA GLY A 24 12.22 -2.36 3.58
C GLY A 24 12.23 -1.15 2.64
N HIS A 25 11.85 -1.35 1.37
CA HIS A 25 11.71 -0.27 0.38
C HIS A 25 10.38 0.46 0.50
N LEU A 26 9.34 -0.21 1.01
CA LEU A 26 8.05 0.36 1.35
C LEU A 26 7.82 0.31 2.87
N PRO A 27 7.00 1.23 3.43
CA PRO A 27 6.45 1.08 4.77
C PRO A 27 5.78 -0.28 4.99
N GLU A 28 5.82 -0.80 6.23
CA GLU A 28 5.06 -1.99 6.60
C GLU A 28 3.55 -1.76 6.45
N GLY A 29 2.86 -2.73 5.84
CA GLY A 29 1.45 -2.62 5.49
C GLY A 29 0.86 -3.89 4.88
N GLU A 30 -0.46 -3.91 4.78
CA GLU A 30 -1.21 -4.99 4.15
C GLU A 30 -1.26 -4.80 2.62
N VAL A 31 -1.11 -5.89 1.87
CA VAL A 31 -1.33 -5.93 0.41
C VAL A 31 -2.59 -6.72 0.11
N ASP A 32 -3.64 -5.99 -0.25
CA ASP A 32 -4.96 -6.49 -0.61
C ASP A 32 -5.07 -6.69 -2.13
N GLY A 33 -5.38 -7.93 -2.53
CA GLY A 33 -5.48 -8.35 -3.94
C GLY A 33 -6.88 -8.27 -4.54
N ARG A 34 -7.88 -7.77 -3.82
CA ARG A 34 -9.27 -7.71 -4.29
C ARG A 34 -9.42 -6.66 -5.37
N ASP A 35 -10.45 -6.80 -6.18
CA ASP A 35 -10.89 -5.71 -7.04
C ASP A 35 -11.27 -4.51 -6.18
N ILE A 36 -10.87 -3.30 -6.56
CA ILE A 36 -11.16 -2.07 -5.81
C ILE A 36 -12.67 -1.88 -5.55
N ARG A 37 -13.55 -2.40 -6.41
CA ARG A 37 -15.01 -2.35 -6.25
C ARG A 37 -15.52 -3.19 -5.07
N GLU A 38 -14.68 -4.10 -4.56
CA GLU A 38 -14.95 -4.96 -3.40
C GLU A 38 -14.32 -4.41 -2.11
N VAL A 39 -13.54 -3.33 -2.20
CA VAL A 39 -12.96 -2.64 -1.03
C VAL A 39 -13.98 -1.64 -0.49
N SER A 40 -14.37 -1.81 0.77
CA SER A 40 -15.33 -0.95 1.47
C SER A 40 -14.62 0.02 2.42
N PRO A 41 -15.29 1.08 2.89
CA PRO A 41 -14.75 1.96 3.93
C PRO A 41 -14.40 1.24 5.24
N ASP A 42 -15.07 0.13 5.53
CA ASP A 42 -14.81 -0.64 6.76
C ASP A 42 -13.48 -1.40 6.68
N ASP A 43 -13.05 -1.83 5.49
CA ASP A 43 -11.75 -2.47 5.26
C ASP A 43 -10.57 -1.49 5.52
N LEU A 44 -10.82 -0.18 5.43
CA LEU A 44 -9.80 0.85 5.56
C LEU A 44 -9.64 1.37 7.01
N LYS A 45 -10.50 0.93 7.93
CA LYS A 45 -10.49 1.41 9.31
C LYS A 45 -9.20 1.00 10.02
N GLY A 46 -8.50 1.98 10.56
CA GLY A 46 -7.25 1.78 11.32
C GLY A 46 -5.98 1.96 10.49
N TYR A 47 -6.09 2.09 9.17
CA TYR A 47 -4.98 2.49 8.31
C TYR A 47 -4.84 4.01 8.27
N GLU A 48 -3.61 4.51 8.35
CA GLU A 48 -3.28 5.95 8.24
C GLU A 48 -3.07 6.37 6.80
N GLN A 49 -2.68 5.42 5.94
CA GLN A 49 -2.50 5.61 4.51
C GLN A 49 -3.14 4.46 3.74
N ALA A 50 -3.73 4.78 2.59
CA ALA A 50 -4.21 3.79 1.64
C ALA A 50 -3.73 4.16 0.23
N HIS A 51 -2.99 3.23 -0.41
CA HIS A 51 -2.49 3.36 -1.77
C HIS A 51 -3.26 2.39 -2.67
N PHE A 52 -4.23 2.92 -3.41
CA PHE A 52 -5.01 2.17 -4.38
C PHE A 52 -4.33 2.18 -5.75
N PHE A 53 -4.52 1.11 -6.52
CA PHE A 53 -3.84 0.91 -7.81
C PHE A 53 -2.33 1.05 -7.63
N ALA A 54 -1.80 0.38 -6.60
CA ALA A 54 -0.49 0.65 -6.04
C ALA A 54 0.66 0.39 -7.02
N GLY A 55 0.46 -0.48 -8.02
CA GLY A 55 1.46 -0.77 -9.04
C GLY A 55 2.81 -1.11 -8.39
N ILE A 56 3.87 -0.42 -8.80
CA ILE A 56 5.22 -0.65 -8.28
C ILE A 56 5.52 0.02 -6.93
N GLY A 57 4.53 0.57 -6.23
CA GLY A 57 4.74 1.26 -4.94
C GLY A 57 5.34 2.67 -5.08
N GLY A 58 5.04 3.37 -6.18
CA GLY A 58 5.63 4.68 -6.48
C GLY A 58 5.24 5.80 -5.52
N TRP A 59 4.00 5.79 -5.00
CA TRP A 59 3.50 6.84 -4.11
C TRP A 59 4.27 6.94 -2.80
N PRO A 60 4.45 5.86 -2.00
CA PRO A 60 5.27 5.91 -0.78
C PRO A 60 6.66 6.50 -1.00
N TYR A 61 7.31 6.14 -2.12
CA TYR A 61 8.61 6.69 -2.47
C TYR A 61 8.55 8.20 -2.79
N ALA A 62 7.54 8.64 -3.55
CA ALA A 62 7.32 10.06 -3.82
C ALA A 62 7.07 10.87 -2.54
N LEU A 63 6.30 10.35 -1.58
CA LEU A 63 6.06 11.01 -0.29
C LEU A 63 7.34 11.15 0.53
N LYS A 64 8.16 10.10 0.56
CA LYS A 64 9.49 10.12 1.17
C LYS A 64 10.38 11.19 0.54
N LEU A 65 10.41 11.28 -0.80
CA LEU A 65 11.17 12.31 -1.51
C LEU A 65 10.65 13.72 -1.22
N ALA A 66 9.33 13.88 -1.06
CA ALA A 66 8.71 15.15 -0.69
C ALA A 66 8.96 15.56 0.77
N GLY A 67 9.60 14.70 1.57
CA GLY A 67 9.85 14.95 2.99
C GLY A 67 8.58 14.87 3.85
N TRP A 68 7.52 14.24 3.35
CA TRP A 68 6.29 14.04 4.11
C TRP A 68 6.56 13.05 5.26
N LYS A 69 6.25 13.48 6.48
CA LYS A 69 6.48 12.74 7.72
C LYS A 69 5.30 11.88 8.20
N GLY A 70 4.24 11.73 7.40
CA GLY A 70 2.94 11.17 7.83
C GLY A 70 1.94 12.25 8.27
N PRO A 71 0.72 11.86 8.67
CA PRO A 71 -0.16 12.73 9.46
C PRO A 71 0.48 13.17 10.79
#